data_AF-A0A2G9SHG8-F1
#
_entry.id   AF-A0A2G9SHG8-F1
#
_cell.length_a   1.000
_cell.length_b   1.000
_cell.length_c   1.000
_cell.angle_alpha   90.00
_cell.angle_beta   90.00
_cell.angle_gamma   90.00
#
_symmetry.space_group_name_H-M   'P 1'
#
loop_
_entity.id
_entity.type
_entity.pdbx_description
1 polymer ?
#
loop_
_entity_poly.entity_id
_entity_poly.type
_entity_poly.pdbx_seq_one_letter_code
_entity_poly.pdbx_strand_id
1 'polypeptide(L)'
;MMSHGKNTSLTTQEDVRRRLYQTFKSKGVLDSLKTQLRNQLIQDLNPPAHSKEQLHSSDTPSNSLVHQVCNSLVADHMRRCGYEYSLSVFYPECGLEKEKVLNMHDLMQLMKISPKCRLHHTLILTELIDHHLSKDGRDVDTQTVTTSPYQESIVEKLKFIDEQFDELYPKRPKFESIEGKLIEYRRELEEQLQEEMTQKLKHFKDVDIAKIKLEEREKCQKEISDLRRELEKTYQSKMEGLVTREKNAVERLQRQQENYLGLIYTGFSLYTMRTAYFYKTIFKALLSFKQLCCFWVLLVCCPSVSTNTLIPCMLGSFSSYCLLSIPND
;
A
#
# COMPACT_ATOMS: atom_id res chain seq x y z
N MET A 1 17.65 -25.81 40.52
CA MET A 1 18.24 -26.61 39.42
C MET A 1 17.29 -26.56 38.22
N MET A 2 17.82 -26.22 37.03
CA MET A 2 17.33 -26.52 35.66
C MET A 2 15.86 -26.14 35.34
N SER A 3 15.60 -25.01 34.68
CA SER A 3 15.57 -24.79 33.21
C SER A 3 14.40 -25.47 32.48
N HIS A 4 13.52 -24.64 31.89
CA HIS A 4 12.86 -24.76 30.56
C HIS A 4 12.36 -23.32 30.24
N GLY A 5 12.74 -22.58 29.20
CA GLY A 5 13.37 -22.95 27.95
C GLY A 5 12.35 -22.98 26.80
N LYS A 6 11.89 -21.81 26.33
CA LYS A 6 11.56 -21.44 24.93
C LYS A 6 10.71 -20.16 24.85
N ASN A 7 11.39 -19.01 24.81
CA ASN A 7 10.86 -17.79 24.19
C ASN A 7 11.80 -17.44 23.03
N THR A 8 11.52 -18.00 21.86
CA THR A 8 12.25 -17.68 20.62
C THR A 8 11.27 -17.21 19.56
N SER A 9 11.62 -16.03 19.03
CA SER A 9 11.43 -15.56 17.65
C SER A 9 10.01 -15.24 17.18
N LEU A 10 9.55 -14.04 17.52
CA LEU A 10 8.88 -13.14 16.57
C LEU A 10 9.33 -11.72 16.92
N THR A 11 10.48 -11.29 16.40
CA THR A 11 10.82 -9.86 16.35
C THR A 11 9.77 -9.18 15.49
N THR A 12 8.75 -8.62 16.14
CA THR A 12 7.59 -8.00 15.53
C THR A 12 8.04 -6.93 14.55
N GLN A 13 7.41 -6.86 13.36
CA GLN A 13 7.68 -5.86 12.32
C GLN A 13 7.72 -4.43 12.88
N GLU A 14 6.94 -4.17 13.93
CA GLU A 14 6.92 -2.90 14.66
C GLU A 14 8.22 -2.57 15.39
N ASP A 15 8.91 -3.57 15.94
CA ASP A 15 10.18 -3.38 16.65
C ASP A 15 11.30 -3.02 15.67
N VAL A 16 11.27 -3.63 14.49
CA VAL A 16 12.17 -3.27 13.38
C VAL A 16 11.87 -1.85 12.89
N ARG A 17 10.59 -1.50 12.69
CA ARG A 17 10.18 -0.15 12.29
C ARG A 17 10.57 0.91 13.32
N ARG A 18 10.40 0.62 14.62
CA ARG A 18 10.83 1.52 15.71
C ARG A 18 12.33 1.72 15.73
N ARG A 19 13.12 0.65 15.57
CA ARG A 19 14.59 0.73 15.49
C ARG A 19 15.05 1.51 14.26
N LEU A 20 14.42 1.30 13.11
CA LEU A 20 14.72 2.05 11.88
C LEU A 20 14.43 3.54 12.06
N TYR A 21 13.26 3.88 12.61
CA TYR A 21 12.87 5.26 12.89
C TYR A 21 13.80 5.95 13.88
N GLN A 22 14.17 5.26 14.97
CA GLN A 22 15.16 5.78 15.93
C GLN A 22 16.54 5.95 15.29
N THR A 23 16.94 5.06 14.39
CA THR A 23 18.23 5.16 13.68
C THR A 23 18.23 6.33 12.69
N PHE A 24 17.14 6.56 11.96
CA PHE A 24 17.01 7.72 11.08
C PHE A 24 16.94 9.05 11.85
N LYS A 25 16.34 9.04 13.04
CA LYS A 25 16.30 10.19 13.94
C LYS A 25 17.67 10.49 14.56
N SER A 26 18.37 9.49 15.09
CA SER A 26 19.68 9.69 15.74
C SER A 26 20.78 10.08 14.75
N LYS A 27 20.68 9.63 13.50
CA LYS A 27 21.60 10.02 12.42
C LYS A 27 21.26 11.38 11.77
N GLY A 28 20.24 12.10 12.24
CA GLY A 28 19.85 13.42 11.72
C GLY A 28 19.27 13.41 10.30
N VAL A 29 19.04 12.24 9.70
CA VAL A 29 18.49 12.10 8.34
C VAL A 29 17.06 12.61 8.30
N LEU A 30 16.29 12.36 9.36
CA LEU A 30 14.90 12.81 9.47
C LEU A 30 14.79 14.34 9.56
N ASP A 31 15.73 14.98 10.25
CA ASP A 31 15.78 16.45 10.36
C ASP A 31 16.27 17.11 9.06
N SER A 32 17.22 16.47 8.36
CA SER A 32 17.65 16.88 7.02
C SER A 32 16.49 16.82 6.03
N LEU A 33 15.76 15.70 5.99
CA LEU A 33 14.60 15.51 5.12
C LEU A 33 13.47 16.49 5.45
N LYS A 34 13.20 16.72 6.74
CA LYS A 34 12.20 17.71 7.19
C LYS A 34 12.57 19.13 6.76
N THR A 35 13.86 19.48 6.83
CA THR A 35 14.36 20.78 6.38
C THR A 35 14.26 20.91 4.86
N GLN A 36 14.60 19.86 4.11
CA GLN A 36 14.44 19.83 2.66
C GLN A 36 12.97 19.98 2.23
N LEU A 37 12.05 19.23 2.85
CA LEU A 37 10.62 19.35 2.58
C LEU A 37 10.08 20.73 2.94
N ARG A 38 10.54 21.33 4.05
CA ARG A 38 10.15 22.69 4.40
C ARG A 38 10.65 23.70 3.37
N ASN A 39 11.88 23.55 2.89
CA ASN A 39 12.44 24.42 1.85
C ASN A 39 11.76 24.23 0.50
N GLN A 40 11.40 23.00 0.12
CA GLN A 40 10.61 22.72 -1.08
C GLN A 40 9.21 23.32 -0.96
N LEU A 41 8.54 23.16 0.18
CA LEU A 41 7.23 23.75 0.39
C LEU A 41 7.30 25.29 0.37
N ILE A 42 8.35 25.89 0.93
CA ILE A 42 8.57 27.35 0.83
C ILE A 42 8.85 27.76 -0.62
N GLN A 43 9.56 26.95 -1.41
CA GLN A 43 9.80 27.19 -2.83
C GLN A 43 8.57 26.98 -3.72
N ASP A 44 7.66 26.08 -3.35
CA ASP A 44 6.41 25.84 -4.07
C ASP A 44 5.34 26.87 -3.68
N LEU A 45 5.34 27.34 -2.42
CA LEU A 45 4.46 28.39 -1.93
C LEU A 45 4.93 29.80 -2.31
N ASN A 46 6.25 30.02 -2.46
CA ASN A 46 6.77 31.21 -3.12
C ASN A 46 6.69 30.96 -4.62
N PRO A 47 5.79 31.61 -5.38
CA PRO A 47 5.77 31.44 -6.82
C PRO A 47 7.17 31.73 -7.39
N PRO A 48 7.61 30.98 -8.43
CA PRO A 48 8.87 31.26 -9.10
C PRO A 48 8.90 32.74 -9.48
N ALA A 49 10.09 33.34 -9.44
CA ALA A 49 10.39 34.77 -9.63
C ALA A 49 9.98 35.36 -11.01
N HIS A 50 8.72 35.18 -11.40
CA HIS A 50 7.98 35.74 -12.52
C HIS A 50 6.54 36.07 -12.09
N SER A 51 6.38 36.56 -10.87
CA SER A 51 5.18 37.28 -10.45
C SER A 51 5.53 38.19 -9.27
N LYS A 52 6.59 38.99 -9.43
CA LYS A 52 6.42 40.41 -9.11
C LYS A 52 5.37 40.92 -10.10
N GLU A 53 4.09 40.71 -9.80
CA GLU A 53 3.13 41.79 -10.03
C GLU A 53 3.78 42.95 -9.25
N GLN A 54 4.48 43.91 -9.85
CA GLN A 54 4.03 44.73 -10.96
C GLN A 54 2.52 45.01 -10.88
N LEU A 55 2.05 45.18 -9.65
CA LEU A 55 1.22 46.31 -9.28
C LEU A 55 2.05 47.61 -9.52
N HIS A 56 2.52 47.82 -10.76
CA HIS A 56 2.55 49.18 -11.28
C HIS A 56 1.08 49.49 -11.46
N SER A 57 0.51 50.02 -10.37
CA SER A 57 -0.51 51.04 -10.45
C SER A 57 -0.33 51.83 -11.74
N SER A 58 -1.43 52.02 -12.46
CA SER A 58 -1.60 53.18 -13.32
C SER A 58 -0.97 54.38 -12.62
N ASP A 59 0.20 54.82 -13.09
CA ASP A 59 0.93 55.93 -12.53
C ASP A 59 0.18 57.21 -12.88
N THR A 60 -0.79 57.53 -12.02
CA THR A 60 -0.88 58.88 -11.49
C THR A 60 0.15 58.95 -10.36
N PRO A 61 1.30 59.64 -10.52
CA PRO A 61 2.39 59.66 -9.53
C PRO A 61 1.96 60.18 -8.15
N SER A 62 0.79 60.82 -8.06
CA SER A 62 0.18 61.28 -6.81
C SER A 62 -0.24 60.13 -5.88
N ASN A 63 -0.74 59.01 -6.41
CA ASN A 63 -1.29 57.94 -5.57
C ASN A 63 -0.17 57.06 -4.96
N SER A 64 0.92 56.86 -5.70
CA SER A 64 2.11 56.16 -5.18
C SER A 64 2.78 56.94 -4.04
N LEU A 65 2.88 58.27 -4.17
CA LEU A 65 3.49 59.11 -3.14
C LEU A 65 2.63 59.21 -1.89
N VAL A 66 1.31 59.38 -2.02
CA VAL A 66 0.39 59.40 -0.88
C VAL A 66 0.40 58.06 -0.14
N HIS A 67 0.43 56.94 -0.85
CA HIS A 67 0.52 55.63 -0.23
C HIS A 67 1.85 55.43 0.53
N GLN A 68 2.97 55.87 -0.06
CA GLN A 68 4.28 55.85 0.61
C GLN A 68 4.32 56.77 1.85
N VAL A 69 3.66 57.92 1.80
CA VAL A 69 3.48 58.85 2.93
C VAL A 69 2.67 58.21 4.04
N CYS A 70 1.54 57.57 3.72
CA CYS A 70 0.72 56.86 4.70
C CYS A 70 1.50 55.71 5.36
N ASN A 71 2.19 54.89 4.58
CA ASN A 71 2.97 53.78 5.12
C ASN A 71 4.15 54.28 5.97
N SER A 72 4.77 55.41 5.60
CA SER A 72 5.84 56.05 6.38
C SER A 72 5.31 56.63 7.70
N LEU A 73 4.10 57.22 7.69
CA LEU A 73 3.43 57.76 8.88
C LEU A 73 3.09 56.65 9.90
N VAL A 74 2.59 55.52 9.41
CA VAL A 74 2.33 54.33 10.24
C VAL A 74 3.63 53.75 10.79
N ALA A 75 4.67 53.63 9.97
CA ALA A 75 5.98 53.16 10.41
C ALA A 75 6.61 54.08 11.48
N ASP A 76 6.50 55.41 11.33
CA ASP A 76 6.98 56.37 12.33
C ASP A 76 6.21 56.25 13.65
N HIS A 77 4.88 56.09 13.59
CA HIS A 77 4.06 55.85 14.78
C HIS A 77 4.48 54.57 15.51
N MET A 78 4.61 53.46 14.79
CA MET A 78 5.00 52.17 15.39
C MET A 78 6.41 52.23 15.99
N ARG A 79 7.32 53.00 15.39
CA ARG A 79 8.68 53.24 15.92
C ARG A 79 8.66 54.06 17.20
N ARG A 80 7.90 55.16 17.24
CA ARG A 80 7.78 56.02 18.42
C ARG A 80 7.05 55.34 19.58
N CYS A 81 6.12 54.44 19.29
CA CYS A 81 5.42 53.62 20.28
C CYS A 81 6.22 52.36 20.71
N GLY A 82 7.38 52.09 20.13
CA GLY A 82 8.25 50.96 20.51
C GLY A 82 7.75 49.58 20.08
N TYR A 83 6.95 49.49 19.02
CA TYR A 83 6.41 48.23 18.50
C TYR A 83 7.42 47.50 17.58
N GLU A 84 8.56 47.10 18.15
CA GLU A 84 9.70 46.51 17.42
C GLU A 84 9.31 45.24 16.62
N TYR A 85 8.52 44.36 17.21
CA TYR A 85 8.06 43.14 16.54
C TYR A 85 7.16 43.46 15.34
N SER A 86 6.14 44.30 15.55
CA SER A 86 5.21 44.67 14.50
C SER A 86 5.88 45.44 13.36
N LEU A 87 6.88 46.28 13.67
CA LEU A 87 7.73 46.93 12.66
C LEU A 87 8.50 45.94 11.80
N SER A 88 9.06 44.88 12.41
CA SER A 88 9.86 43.88 11.68
C SER A 88 9.04 43.10 10.65
N VAL A 89 7.73 42.94 10.90
CA VAL A 89 6.77 42.31 9.97
C VAL A 89 6.22 43.33 8.97
N PHE A 90 5.99 44.58 9.41
CA PHE A 90 5.42 45.63 8.58
C PHE A 90 6.32 46.03 7.40
N TYR A 91 7.64 46.13 7.60
CA TYR A 91 8.58 46.49 6.53
C TYR A 91 8.51 45.57 5.29
N PRO A 92 8.65 44.23 5.43
CA PRO A 92 8.54 43.33 4.30
C PRO A 92 7.12 43.26 3.71
N GLU A 93 6.06 43.37 4.51
CA GLU A 93 4.67 43.32 4.03
C GLU A 93 4.28 44.56 3.21
N CYS A 94 4.78 45.74 3.58
CA CYS A 94 4.50 46.98 2.86
C CYS A 94 5.51 47.28 1.73
N GLY A 95 6.45 46.38 1.46
CA GLY A 95 7.51 46.59 0.47
C GLY A 95 8.45 47.76 0.81
N LEU A 96 8.51 48.17 2.08
CA LEU A 96 9.35 49.25 2.57
C LEU A 96 10.68 48.68 3.08
N GLU A 97 11.76 48.93 2.35
CA GLU A 97 13.11 48.71 2.87
C GLU A 97 13.39 49.75 3.98
N LYS A 98 14.13 49.37 5.03
CA LYS A 98 14.46 50.26 6.16
C LYS A 98 15.06 51.61 5.74
N GLU A 99 15.67 51.67 4.54
CA GLU A 99 16.31 52.85 3.96
C GLU A 99 15.36 53.74 3.13
N LYS A 100 14.15 53.28 2.78
CA LYS A 100 13.16 54.01 1.96
C LYS A 100 12.08 54.74 2.76
N VAL A 101 12.19 54.74 4.09
CA VAL A 101 11.28 55.50 4.96
C VAL A 101 11.59 56.98 4.79
N LEU A 102 10.59 57.77 4.38
CA LEU A 102 10.74 59.21 4.19
C LEU A 102 11.19 59.84 5.52
N ASN A 103 12.18 60.73 5.45
CA ASN A 103 12.66 61.44 6.63
C ASN A 103 11.55 62.36 7.14
N MET A 104 11.48 62.55 8.46
CA MET A 104 10.40 63.30 9.12
C MET A 104 10.24 64.72 8.53
N HIS A 105 11.35 65.33 8.13
CA HIS A 105 11.38 66.63 7.47
C HIS A 105 10.72 66.61 6.07
N ASP A 106 10.98 65.57 5.27
CA ASP A 106 10.43 65.43 3.92
C ASP A 106 8.92 65.13 3.97
N LEU A 107 8.48 64.36 4.98
CA LEU A 107 7.08 64.07 5.23
C LEU A 107 6.27 65.35 5.56
N MET A 108 6.82 66.20 6.43
CA MET A 108 6.20 67.48 6.80
C MET A 108 6.11 68.45 5.61
N GLN A 109 7.17 68.51 4.80
CA GLN A 109 7.22 69.35 3.61
C GLN A 109 6.21 68.90 2.54
N LEU A 110 6.04 67.58 2.38
CA LEU A 110 5.10 67.00 1.40
C LEU A 110 3.63 67.14 1.83
N MET A 111 3.35 67.09 3.13
CA MET A 111 2.01 67.31 3.71
C MET A 111 1.62 68.80 3.81
N LYS A 112 2.50 69.73 3.37
CA LYS A 112 2.32 71.19 3.44
C LYS A 112 2.01 71.71 4.85
N ILE A 113 2.51 71.05 5.89
CA ILE A 113 2.29 71.48 7.27
C ILE A 113 3.41 72.43 7.67
N SER A 114 3.05 73.63 8.15
CA SER A 114 4.04 74.68 8.41
C SER A 114 5.01 74.28 9.54
N PRO A 115 6.33 74.53 9.41
CA PRO A 115 7.34 74.15 10.41
C PRO A 115 7.24 74.94 11.74
N LYS A 116 6.21 75.78 11.91
CA LYS A 116 5.91 76.51 13.14
C LYS A 116 4.92 75.79 14.05
N CYS A 117 4.32 74.69 13.59
CA CYS A 117 3.48 73.84 14.44
C CYS A 117 4.40 73.04 15.37
N ARG A 118 4.00 72.82 16.64
CA ARG A 118 4.79 72.10 17.67
C ARG A 118 4.89 70.59 17.39
N LEU A 119 4.89 70.18 16.13
CA LEU A 119 4.76 68.82 15.60
C LEU A 119 6.02 67.97 15.72
N HIS A 120 7.08 68.50 16.33
CA HIS A 120 8.32 67.74 16.47
C HIS A 120 8.23 66.70 17.59
N HIS A 121 7.41 66.94 18.61
CA HIS A 121 7.36 66.12 19.84
C HIS A 121 6.18 65.16 19.94
N THR A 122 5.09 65.40 19.22
CA THR A 122 3.86 64.59 19.27
C THR A 122 3.68 63.78 17.99
N LEU A 123 3.03 62.62 18.12
CA LEU A 123 2.76 61.70 17.01
C LEU A 123 1.90 62.43 15.95
N ILE A 124 2.40 62.50 14.72
CA ILE A 124 1.73 63.24 13.63
C ILE A 124 0.30 62.70 13.40
N LEU A 125 0.09 61.39 13.57
CA LEU A 125 -1.20 60.72 13.40
C LEU A 125 -2.27 61.23 14.39
N THR A 126 -1.93 61.39 15.66
CA THR A 126 -2.88 61.84 16.68
C THR A 126 -3.29 63.30 16.49
N GLU A 127 -2.36 64.15 16.07
CA GLU A 127 -2.60 65.59 15.92
C GLU A 127 -3.36 65.90 14.61
N LEU A 128 -3.16 65.11 13.55
CA LEU A 128 -3.99 65.17 12.34
C LEU A 128 -5.46 64.85 12.65
N ILE A 129 -5.71 63.83 13.48
CA ILE A 129 -7.07 63.45 13.88
C ILE A 129 -7.73 64.59 14.68
N ASP A 130 -7.00 65.18 15.62
CA ASP A 130 -7.51 66.28 16.47
C ASP A 130 -7.84 67.56 15.67
N HIS A 131 -7.02 67.88 14.66
CA HIS A 131 -7.25 69.01 13.77
C HIS A 131 -8.48 68.81 12.86
N HIS A 132 -8.79 67.58 12.45
CA HIS A 132 -9.97 67.29 11.64
C HIS A 132 -11.27 67.32 12.47
N LEU A 133 -11.26 66.79 13.70
CA LEU A 133 -12.42 66.76 14.58
C LEU A 133 -12.89 68.17 15.01
N SER A 134 -11.97 69.13 15.09
CA SER A 134 -12.27 70.51 15.50
C SER A 134 -12.96 71.37 14.42
N LYS A 135 -13.08 70.89 13.17
CA LYS A 135 -13.51 71.70 12.01
C LYS A 135 -15.01 71.62 11.66
N ASP A 136 -15.72 70.58 12.12
CA ASP A 136 -17.12 70.29 11.71
C ASP A 136 -18.22 70.99 12.55
N GLY A 137 -17.86 71.87 13.48
CA GLY A 137 -18.83 72.52 14.39
C GLY A 137 -19.33 73.91 13.97
N ARG A 138 -19.79 74.12 12.73
CA ARG A 138 -20.48 75.37 12.34
C ARG A 138 -21.86 75.11 11.76
N ASP A 139 -22.83 74.96 12.65
CA ASP A 139 -24.26 74.92 12.33
C ASP A 139 -24.78 76.36 12.18
N VAL A 140 -25.52 76.64 11.10
CA VAL A 140 -26.11 77.96 10.82
C VAL A 140 -27.62 77.77 10.72
N ASP A 141 -28.32 78.05 11.81
CA ASP A 141 -29.78 78.06 11.87
C ASP A 141 -30.38 79.19 11.03
N THR A 142 -31.25 78.85 10.08
CA THR A 142 -32.10 79.81 9.34
C THR A 142 -33.44 80.01 10.02
N GLN A 143 -33.75 81.27 10.36
CA GLN A 143 -35.05 81.73 10.89
C GLN A 143 -36.13 81.75 9.79
N THR A 144 -37.32 81.21 10.08
CA THR A 144 -38.52 81.37 9.25
C THR A 144 -39.25 82.66 9.63
N VAL A 145 -39.17 83.67 8.78
CA VAL A 145 -40.05 84.84 8.84
C VAL A 145 -41.27 84.56 7.96
N THR A 146 -42.44 84.56 8.58
CA THR A 146 -43.77 84.52 7.98
C THR A 146 -44.00 85.74 7.10
N THR A 147 -44.47 85.54 5.86
CA THR A 147 -45.57 86.29 5.18
C THR A 147 -45.52 86.12 3.66
N SER A 148 -46.54 85.47 3.07
CA SER A 148 -47.04 85.71 1.71
C SER A 148 -48.22 84.78 1.41
N PRO A 149 -49.39 85.27 0.93
CA PRO A 149 -50.52 84.46 0.51
C PRO A 149 -50.37 84.11 -0.98
N TYR A 150 -49.47 83.19 -1.29
CA TYR A 150 -49.51 82.44 -2.54
C TYR A 150 -49.21 80.99 -2.21
N GLN A 151 -50.24 80.32 -1.69
CA GLN A 151 -50.16 78.92 -1.28
C GLN A 151 -50.64 78.08 -2.46
N GLU A 152 -49.81 77.91 -3.48
CA GLU A 152 -49.80 76.61 -4.16
C GLU A 152 -49.54 75.59 -3.06
N SER A 153 -50.54 74.73 -2.82
CA SER A 153 -50.53 73.83 -1.68
C SER A 153 -49.27 72.98 -1.74
N ILE A 154 -48.57 72.78 -0.62
CA ILE A 154 -47.43 71.85 -0.56
C ILE A 154 -47.80 70.48 -1.15
N VAL A 155 -49.07 70.11 -1.03
CA VAL A 155 -49.67 68.90 -1.59
C VAL A 155 -49.70 68.93 -3.12
N GLU A 156 -49.97 70.08 -3.73
CA GLU A 156 -49.93 70.25 -5.19
C GLU A 156 -48.49 70.22 -5.71
N LYS A 157 -47.54 70.78 -4.95
CA LYS A 157 -46.11 70.67 -5.30
C LYS A 157 -45.60 69.24 -5.16
N LEU A 158 -46.01 68.53 -4.12
CA LEU A 158 -45.69 67.11 -3.94
C LEU A 158 -46.31 66.27 -5.06
N LYS A 159 -47.59 66.50 -5.39
CA LYS A 159 -48.23 65.83 -6.54
C LYS A 159 -47.56 66.15 -7.86
N PHE A 160 -47.17 67.40 -8.09
CA PHE A 160 -46.46 67.79 -9.29
C PHE A 160 -45.07 67.15 -9.36
N ILE A 161 -44.38 67.01 -8.23
CA ILE A 161 -43.13 66.26 -8.14
C ILE A 161 -43.38 64.78 -8.45
N ASP A 162 -44.43 64.18 -7.88
CA ASP A 162 -44.78 62.77 -8.13
C ASP A 162 -45.16 62.54 -9.60
N GLU A 163 -45.95 63.43 -10.21
CA GLU A 163 -46.33 63.37 -11.63
C GLU A 163 -45.11 63.55 -12.55
N GLN A 164 -44.22 64.50 -12.25
CA GLN A 164 -42.97 64.67 -12.99
C GLN A 164 -42.01 63.51 -12.77
N PHE A 165 -42.02 62.89 -11.58
CA PHE A 165 -41.21 61.71 -11.30
C PHE A 165 -41.76 60.50 -12.06
N ASP A 166 -43.08 60.33 -12.13
CA ASP A 166 -43.76 59.29 -12.90
C ASP A 166 -43.59 59.48 -14.42
N GLU A 167 -43.46 60.73 -14.91
CA GLU A 167 -43.12 61.03 -16.31
C GLU A 167 -41.64 60.82 -16.62
N LEU A 168 -40.74 61.16 -15.69
CA LEU A 168 -39.29 60.98 -15.84
C LEU A 168 -38.85 59.54 -15.61
N TYR A 169 -39.60 58.75 -14.85
CA TYR A 169 -39.47 57.31 -14.77
C TYR A 169 -40.16 56.75 -16.01
N PRO A 170 -39.43 56.42 -17.08
CA PRO A 170 -40.07 55.72 -18.18
C PRO A 170 -40.68 54.47 -17.56
N LYS A 171 -41.89 54.11 -17.99
CA LYS A 171 -42.49 52.80 -17.67
C LYS A 171 -41.41 51.71 -17.80
N ARG A 172 -41.63 50.56 -17.20
CA ARG A 172 -40.59 49.55 -16.90
C ARG A 172 -40.03 48.68 -18.06
N PRO A 173 -40.24 48.86 -19.40
CA PRO A 173 -39.88 47.79 -20.33
C PRO A 173 -38.36 47.58 -20.48
N LYS A 174 -37.50 48.55 -20.12
CA LYS A 174 -36.04 48.33 -20.06
C LYS A 174 -35.61 47.49 -18.85
N PHE A 175 -36.24 47.68 -17.69
CA PHE A 175 -35.95 46.89 -16.49
C PHE A 175 -36.51 45.47 -16.63
N GLU A 176 -37.72 45.33 -17.17
CA GLU A 176 -38.34 44.02 -17.48
C GLU A 176 -37.49 43.24 -18.52
N SER A 177 -36.87 43.92 -19.48
CA SER A 177 -35.94 43.28 -20.43
C SER A 177 -34.65 42.77 -19.77
N ILE A 178 -34.12 43.48 -18.78
CA ILE A 178 -32.92 43.06 -18.04
C ILE A 178 -33.26 41.93 -17.07
N GLU A 179 -34.39 42.04 -16.37
CA GLU A 179 -34.91 41.00 -15.47
C GLU A 179 -35.20 39.70 -16.22
N GLY A 180 -35.83 39.80 -17.40
CA GLY A 180 -36.03 38.66 -18.31
C GLY A 180 -34.71 37.99 -18.71
N LYS A 181 -33.70 38.76 -19.12
CA LYS A 181 -32.35 38.22 -19.43
C LYS A 181 -31.69 37.57 -18.23
N LEU A 182 -31.85 38.13 -17.03
CA LEU A 182 -31.30 37.57 -15.80
C LEU A 182 -31.93 36.21 -15.47
N ILE A 183 -33.25 36.09 -15.65
CA ILE A 183 -33.99 34.83 -15.47
C ILE A 183 -33.57 33.80 -16.53
N GLU A 184 -33.38 34.22 -17.79
CA GLU A 184 -32.89 33.33 -18.84
C GLU A 184 -31.50 32.79 -18.54
N TYR A 185 -30.54 33.65 -18.14
CA TYR A 185 -29.20 33.20 -17.75
C TYR A 185 -29.22 32.29 -16.52
N ARG A 186 -30.09 32.58 -15.54
CA ARG A 186 -30.25 31.72 -14.36
C ARG A 186 -30.76 30.34 -14.76
N ARG A 187 -31.78 30.28 -15.61
CA ARG A 187 -32.33 29.03 -16.15
C ARG A 187 -31.27 28.28 -16.95
N GLU A 188 -30.52 28.96 -17.81
CA GLU A 188 -29.46 28.34 -18.61
C GLU A 188 -28.35 27.74 -17.72
N LEU A 189 -27.93 28.44 -16.66
CA LEU A 189 -26.97 27.91 -15.70
C LEU A 189 -27.52 26.71 -14.92
N GLU A 190 -28.80 26.76 -14.51
CA GLU A 190 -29.47 25.64 -13.85
C GLU A 190 -29.59 24.43 -14.78
N GLU A 191 -29.95 24.64 -16.06
CA GLU A 191 -30.02 23.60 -17.09
C GLU A 191 -28.64 22.98 -17.36
N GLN A 192 -27.59 23.79 -17.52
CA GLN A 192 -26.22 23.31 -17.70
C GLN A 192 -25.73 22.49 -16.50
N LEU A 193 -25.97 22.97 -15.28
CA LEU A 193 -25.59 22.25 -14.06
C LEU A 193 -26.34 20.92 -13.95
N GLN A 194 -27.63 20.92 -14.27
CA GLN A 194 -28.44 19.71 -14.25
C GLN A 194 -27.98 18.72 -15.32
N GLU A 195 -27.64 19.19 -16.51
CA GLU A 195 -27.08 18.36 -17.57
C GLU A 195 -25.74 17.75 -17.13
N GLU A 196 -24.80 18.53 -16.62
CA GLU A 196 -23.52 18.01 -16.09
C GLU A 196 -23.73 16.94 -15.01
N MET A 197 -24.66 17.20 -14.08
CA MET A 197 -24.96 16.25 -13.01
C MET A 197 -25.53 14.95 -13.56
N THR A 198 -26.47 15.03 -14.52
CA THR A 198 -27.04 13.84 -15.15
C THR A 198 -25.99 13.06 -15.96
N GLN A 199 -25.09 13.75 -16.65
CA GLN A 199 -23.98 13.13 -17.38
C GLN A 199 -23.01 12.42 -16.43
N LYS A 200 -22.60 13.07 -15.34
CA LYS A 200 -21.74 12.45 -14.30
C LYS A 200 -22.41 11.24 -13.66
N LEU A 201 -23.70 11.34 -13.35
CA LEU A 201 -24.47 10.23 -12.77
C LEU A 201 -24.62 9.07 -13.75
N LYS A 202 -24.81 9.36 -15.04
CA LYS A 202 -24.85 8.35 -16.10
C LYS A 202 -23.49 7.66 -16.26
N HIS A 203 -22.39 8.42 -16.30
CA HIS A 203 -21.05 7.85 -16.34
C HIS A 203 -20.78 6.91 -15.16
N PHE A 204 -21.11 7.34 -13.94
CA PHE A 204 -20.97 6.51 -12.73
C PHE A 204 -21.79 5.22 -12.85
N LYS A 205 -23.05 5.31 -13.30
CA LYS A 205 -23.93 4.16 -13.46
C LYS A 205 -23.45 3.17 -14.52
N ASP A 206 -22.96 3.68 -15.64
CA ASP A 206 -22.64 2.84 -16.79
C ASP A 206 -21.21 2.28 -16.71
N VAL A 207 -20.25 3.09 -16.23
CA VAL A 207 -18.83 2.74 -16.22
C VAL A 207 -18.40 2.24 -14.85
N ASP A 208 -18.58 3.03 -13.79
CA ASP A 208 -18.04 2.67 -12.47
C ASP A 208 -18.76 1.45 -11.89
N ILE A 209 -20.10 1.39 -11.97
CA ILE A 209 -20.84 0.20 -11.53
C ILE A 209 -20.49 -1.02 -12.38
N ALA A 210 -20.33 -0.88 -13.70
CA ALA A 210 -19.95 -2.00 -14.56
C ALA A 210 -18.55 -2.51 -14.23
N LYS A 211 -17.60 -1.61 -13.96
CA LYS A 211 -16.25 -1.92 -13.53
C LYS A 211 -16.25 -2.67 -12.20
N ILE A 212 -16.94 -2.16 -11.18
CA ILE A 212 -17.08 -2.83 -9.88
C ILE A 212 -17.69 -4.22 -10.06
N LYS A 213 -18.75 -4.35 -10.86
CA LYS A 213 -19.38 -5.66 -11.15
C LYS A 213 -18.46 -6.63 -11.88
N LEU A 214 -17.53 -6.14 -12.70
CA LEU A 214 -16.55 -6.98 -13.38
C LEU A 214 -15.48 -7.45 -12.39
N GLU A 215 -14.90 -6.52 -11.63
CA GLU A 215 -13.88 -6.82 -10.60
C GLU A 215 -14.39 -7.81 -9.55
N GLU A 216 -15.63 -7.65 -9.07
CA GLU A 216 -16.24 -8.59 -8.13
C GLU A 216 -16.48 -9.98 -8.75
N ARG A 217 -16.87 -10.04 -10.03
CA ARG A 217 -17.02 -11.32 -10.75
C ARG A 217 -15.69 -12.03 -10.92
N GLU A 218 -14.64 -11.31 -11.30
CA GLU A 218 -13.29 -11.85 -11.44
C GLU A 218 -12.75 -12.37 -10.11
N LYS A 219 -12.97 -11.62 -9.02
CA LYS A 219 -12.58 -12.03 -7.67
C LYS A 219 -13.31 -13.30 -7.23
N CYS A 220 -14.63 -13.34 -7.38
CA CYS A 220 -15.44 -14.52 -7.05
C CYS A 220 -15.00 -15.74 -7.88
N GLN A 221 -14.78 -15.56 -9.19
CA GLN A 221 -14.31 -16.62 -10.07
C GLN A 221 -12.95 -17.16 -9.64
N LYS A 222 -12.04 -16.27 -9.25
CA LYS A 222 -10.72 -16.63 -8.72
C LYS A 222 -10.85 -17.44 -7.43
N GLU A 223 -11.64 -16.98 -6.46
CA GLU A 223 -11.88 -17.70 -5.20
C GLU A 223 -12.45 -19.10 -5.44
N ILE A 224 -13.41 -19.25 -6.36
CA ILE A 224 -13.96 -20.56 -6.75
C ILE A 224 -12.88 -21.44 -7.36
N SER A 225 -12.04 -20.90 -8.24
CA SER A 225 -10.94 -21.65 -8.88
C SER A 225 -9.89 -22.12 -7.86
N ASP A 226 -9.57 -21.27 -6.89
CA ASP A 226 -8.61 -21.58 -5.82
C ASP A 226 -9.19 -22.66 -4.90
N LEU A 227 -10.46 -22.56 -4.52
CA LEU A 227 -11.15 -23.60 -3.72
C LEU A 227 -11.20 -24.95 -4.46
N ARG A 228 -11.52 -24.95 -5.75
CA ARG A 228 -11.51 -26.18 -6.57
C ARG A 228 -10.12 -26.80 -6.63
N ARG A 229 -9.07 -26.00 -6.82
CA ARG A 229 -7.68 -26.48 -6.84
C ARG A 229 -7.27 -27.08 -5.51
N GLU A 230 -7.63 -26.44 -4.39
CA GLU A 230 -7.29 -26.97 -3.07
C GLU A 230 -8.04 -28.28 -2.80
N LEU A 231 -9.33 -28.34 -3.16
CA LEU A 231 -10.13 -29.57 -3.06
C LEU A 231 -9.48 -30.70 -3.86
N GLU A 232 -9.16 -30.47 -5.13
CA GLU A 232 -8.49 -31.44 -6.01
C GLU A 232 -7.16 -31.93 -5.42
N LYS A 233 -6.34 -31.00 -4.91
CA LYS A 233 -5.07 -31.33 -4.26
C LYS A 233 -5.28 -32.22 -3.02
N THR A 234 -6.31 -31.93 -2.21
CA THR A 234 -6.62 -32.79 -1.06
C THR A 234 -7.09 -34.17 -1.47
N TYR A 235 -7.87 -34.29 -2.56
CA TYR A 235 -8.29 -35.58 -3.10
C TYR A 235 -7.10 -36.36 -3.66
N GLN A 236 -6.21 -35.72 -4.42
CA GLN A 236 -5.01 -36.34 -4.95
C GLN A 236 -4.12 -36.88 -3.82
N SER A 237 -3.84 -36.07 -2.80
CA SER A 237 -3.04 -36.52 -1.65
C SER A 237 -3.67 -37.71 -0.91
N LYS A 238 -5.00 -37.71 -0.73
CA LYS A 238 -5.73 -38.85 -0.14
C LYS A 238 -5.63 -40.09 -1.02
N MET A 239 -5.81 -39.94 -2.33
CA MET A 239 -5.74 -41.02 -3.31
C MET A 239 -4.33 -41.63 -3.34
N GLU A 240 -3.29 -40.82 -3.44
CA GLU A 240 -1.89 -41.26 -3.34
C GLU A 240 -1.62 -41.98 -2.01
N GLY A 241 -2.16 -41.47 -0.90
CA GLY A 241 -2.08 -42.12 0.41
C GLY A 241 -2.80 -43.48 0.47
N LEU A 242 -3.86 -43.69 -0.30
CA LEU A 242 -4.54 -44.99 -0.38
C LEU A 242 -3.78 -45.94 -1.31
N VAL A 243 -3.36 -45.48 -2.48
CA VAL A 243 -2.57 -46.26 -3.45
C VAL A 243 -1.26 -46.74 -2.82
N THR A 244 -0.55 -45.88 -2.08
CA THR A 244 0.67 -46.28 -1.36
C THR A 244 0.40 -47.33 -0.29
N ARG A 245 -0.70 -47.22 0.47
CA ARG A 245 -1.10 -48.23 1.45
C ARG A 245 -1.44 -49.57 0.81
N GLU A 246 -2.20 -49.55 -0.29
CA GLU A 246 -2.55 -50.73 -1.06
C GLU A 246 -1.29 -51.40 -1.62
N LYS A 247 -0.42 -50.64 -2.30
CA LYS A 247 0.85 -51.14 -2.83
C LYS A 247 1.70 -51.80 -1.73
N ASN A 248 1.83 -51.13 -0.58
CA ASN A 248 2.57 -51.70 0.55
C ASN A 248 1.93 -52.98 1.11
N ALA A 249 0.59 -53.10 1.08
CA ALA A 249 -0.12 -54.30 1.51
C ALA A 249 0.08 -55.46 0.52
N VAL A 250 -0.04 -55.18 -0.78
CA VAL A 250 0.21 -56.14 -1.87
C VAL A 250 1.64 -56.64 -1.82
N GLU A 251 2.62 -55.74 -1.66
CA GLU A 251 4.03 -56.11 -1.58
C GLU A 251 4.32 -57.01 -0.36
N ARG A 252 3.69 -56.74 0.79
CA ARG A 252 3.82 -57.63 1.97
C ARG A 252 3.27 -59.02 1.69
N LEU A 253 2.10 -59.12 1.05
CA LEU A 253 1.49 -60.40 0.69
C LEU A 253 2.35 -61.16 -0.33
N GLN A 254 2.89 -60.46 -1.33
CA GLN A 254 3.77 -61.05 -2.32
C GLN A 254 5.04 -61.62 -1.69
N ARG A 255 5.71 -60.86 -0.82
CA ARG A 255 6.89 -61.35 -0.08
C ARG A 255 6.57 -62.57 0.78
N GLN A 256 5.40 -62.60 1.42
CA GLN A 256 4.96 -63.77 2.18
C GLN A 256 4.78 -64.98 1.25
N GLN A 257 4.12 -64.82 0.10
CA GLN A 257 3.96 -65.89 -0.88
C GLN A 257 5.32 -66.40 -1.38
N GLU A 258 6.24 -65.51 -1.76
CA GLU A 258 7.60 -65.87 -2.20
C GLU A 258 8.35 -66.66 -1.12
N ASN A 259 8.26 -66.23 0.15
CA ASN A 259 8.83 -66.97 1.27
C ASN A 259 8.20 -68.37 1.44
N TYR A 260 6.87 -68.48 1.36
CA TYR A 260 6.18 -69.78 1.41
C TYR A 260 6.59 -70.70 0.25
N LEU A 261 6.67 -70.18 -0.98
CA LEU A 261 7.15 -70.89 -2.16
C LEU A 261 8.60 -71.37 -1.97
N GLY A 262 9.47 -70.51 -1.42
CA GLY A 262 10.85 -70.87 -1.08
C GLY A 262 10.94 -71.98 -0.03
N LEU A 263 10.09 -71.96 1.01
CA LEU A 263 9.99 -73.03 2.01
C LEU A 263 9.50 -74.35 1.42
N ILE A 264 8.53 -74.30 0.50
CA ILE A 264 8.06 -75.50 -0.22
C ILE A 264 9.18 -76.09 -1.08
N TYR A 265 9.87 -75.25 -1.85
CA TYR A 265 10.95 -75.70 -2.73
C TYR A 265 12.13 -76.30 -1.95
N THR A 266 12.56 -75.63 -0.88
CA THR A 266 13.62 -76.15 0.02
C THR A 266 13.20 -77.45 0.71
N GLY A 267 11.93 -77.55 1.15
CA GLY A 267 11.37 -78.78 1.69
C GLY A 267 11.38 -79.94 0.69
N PHE A 268 10.96 -79.69 -0.56
CA PHE A 268 11.01 -80.69 -1.64
C PHE A 268 12.44 -81.11 -1.98
N SER A 269 13.38 -80.16 -2.06
CA SER A 269 14.81 -80.43 -2.26
C SER A 269 15.41 -81.28 -1.13
N LEU A 270 15.12 -80.94 0.13
CA LEU A 270 15.56 -81.73 1.29
C LEU A 270 14.96 -83.14 1.31
N TYR A 271 13.68 -83.28 0.93
CA TYR A 271 13.01 -84.58 0.83
C TYR A 271 13.65 -85.46 -0.24
N THR A 272 13.85 -84.94 -1.45
CA THR A 272 14.49 -85.66 -2.57
C THR A 272 15.94 -86.04 -2.24
N MET A 273 16.70 -85.15 -1.59
CA MET A 273 18.04 -85.48 -1.10
C MET A 273 17.99 -86.61 -0.07
N ARG A 274 17.13 -86.51 0.95
CA ARG A 274 16.99 -87.55 1.99
C ARG A 274 16.58 -88.90 1.41
N THR A 275 15.63 -88.94 0.48
CA THR A 275 15.23 -90.19 -0.16
C THR A 275 16.36 -90.75 -1.01
N ALA A 276 17.08 -89.94 -1.79
CA ALA A 276 18.26 -90.37 -2.54
C ALA A 276 19.36 -90.96 -1.63
N TYR A 277 19.67 -90.29 -0.51
CA TYR A 277 20.61 -90.82 0.49
C TYR A 277 20.13 -92.14 1.11
N PHE A 278 18.84 -92.26 1.42
CA PHE A 278 18.24 -93.49 1.95
C PHE A 278 18.35 -94.65 0.95
N TYR A 279 17.94 -94.45 -0.30
CA TYR A 279 18.06 -95.45 -1.36
C TYR A 279 19.52 -95.83 -1.64
N LYS A 280 20.45 -94.87 -1.65
CA LYS A 280 21.89 -95.13 -1.80
C LYS A 280 22.44 -96.01 -0.66
N THR A 281 21.96 -95.79 0.56
CA THR A 281 22.37 -96.56 1.75
C THR A 281 21.82 -97.98 1.68
N ILE A 282 20.54 -98.16 1.35
CA ILE A 282 19.93 -99.48 1.15
C ILE A 282 20.65 -100.24 0.03
N PHE A 283 20.92 -99.58 -1.10
CA PHE A 283 21.62 -100.21 -2.23
C PHE A 283 23.02 -100.69 -1.84
N LYS A 284 23.79 -99.88 -1.10
CA LYS A 284 25.09 -100.29 -0.54
C LYS A 284 24.95 -101.50 0.40
N ALA A 285 23.96 -101.50 1.29
CA ALA A 285 23.72 -102.60 2.21
C ALA A 285 23.36 -103.90 1.45
N LEU A 286 22.46 -103.84 0.47
CA LEU A 286 22.11 -105.00 -0.38
C LEU A 286 23.31 -105.52 -1.18
N LEU A 287 24.15 -104.64 -1.71
CA LEU A 287 25.37 -105.03 -2.42
C LEU A 287 26.34 -105.76 -1.48
N SER A 288 26.52 -105.25 -0.26
CA SER A 288 27.34 -105.91 0.76
C SER A 288 26.79 -107.28 1.19
N PHE A 289 25.47 -107.41 1.31
CA PHE A 289 24.82 -108.69 1.60
C PHE A 289 25.01 -109.68 0.45
N LYS A 290 24.86 -109.22 -0.81
CA LYS A 290 25.12 -110.05 -1.99
C LYS A 290 26.57 -110.52 -2.04
N GLN A 291 27.53 -109.65 -1.72
CA GLN A 291 28.95 -110.02 -1.61
C GLN A 291 29.18 -111.08 -0.51
N LEU A 292 28.55 -110.93 0.66
CA LEU A 292 28.62 -111.92 1.75
C LEU A 292 28.00 -113.27 1.33
N CYS A 293 26.86 -113.26 0.64
CA CYS A 293 26.26 -114.49 0.10
C CYS A 293 27.16 -115.16 -0.93
N CYS A 294 27.75 -114.41 -1.87
CA CYS A 294 28.71 -114.95 -2.83
C CYS A 294 29.94 -115.56 -2.13
N PHE A 295 30.45 -114.91 -1.09
CA PHE A 295 31.54 -115.43 -0.27
C PHE A 295 31.15 -116.73 0.45
N TRP A 296 29.95 -116.80 1.00
CA TRP A 296 29.44 -118.00 1.67
C TRP A 296 29.23 -119.18 0.71
N VAL A 297 28.70 -118.93 -0.49
CA VAL A 297 28.57 -119.96 -1.54
C VAL A 297 29.94 -120.48 -2.00
N LEU A 298 30.93 -119.60 -2.19
CA LEU A 298 32.30 -120.02 -2.52
C LEU A 298 32.94 -120.86 -1.41
N LEU A 299 32.68 -120.54 -0.14
CA LEU A 299 33.17 -121.29 1.01
C LEU A 299 32.55 -122.69 1.09
N VAL A 300 31.26 -122.83 0.76
CA VAL A 300 30.52 -124.11 0.84
C VAL A 300 30.79 -125.01 -0.37
N CYS A 301 30.95 -124.45 -1.57
CA CYS A 301 31.12 -125.23 -2.80
C CYS A 301 32.58 -125.58 -3.15
N CYS A 302 33.59 -125.01 -2.50
CA CYS A 302 35.02 -125.31 -2.74
C CYS A 302 35.81 -125.49 -1.43
N PRO A 303 35.74 -126.66 -0.78
CA PRO A 303 36.42 -126.90 0.50
C PRO A 303 37.95 -127.14 0.39
N SER A 304 38.53 -127.08 -0.81
CA SER A 304 39.95 -127.42 -1.06
C SER A 304 40.86 -126.23 -1.36
N VAL A 305 40.40 -124.98 -1.20
CA VAL A 305 41.21 -123.78 -1.46
C VAL A 305 41.60 -123.10 -0.14
N SER A 306 42.90 -123.03 0.13
CA SER A 306 43.48 -122.33 1.28
C SER A 306 43.10 -120.84 1.30
N THR A 307 42.74 -120.34 2.47
CA THR A 307 42.32 -118.96 2.75
C THR A 307 43.34 -117.89 2.33
N ASN A 308 44.60 -118.26 2.11
CA ASN A 308 45.68 -117.33 1.75
C ASN A 308 45.74 -116.94 0.25
N THR A 309 45.00 -117.60 -0.64
CA THR A 309 45.02 -117.32 -2.10
C THR A 309 43.80 -116.56 -2.63
N LEU A 310 42.73 -116.44 -1.84
CA LEU A 310 41.44 -115.85 -2.27
C LEU A 310 41.33 -114.33 -2.04
N ILE A 311 42.10 -113.78 -1.10
CA ILE A 311 42.06 -112.35 -0.75
C ILE A 311 42.54 -111.45 -1.91
N PRO A 312 43.61 -111.77 -2.68
CA PRO A 312 44.07 -110.91 -3.77
C PRO A 312 43.18 -110.94 -5.02
N CYS A 313 42.53 -112.08 -5.33
CA CYS A 313 41.70 -112.22 -6.53
C CYS A 313 40.40 -111.40 -6.44
N MET A 314 39.85 -111.25 -5.23
CA MET A 314 38.69 -110.39 -4.99
C MET A 314 39.07 -108.90 -5.04
N LEU A 315 40.26 -108.51 -4.56
CA LEU A 315 40.71 -107.11 -4.65
C LEU A 315 41.08 -106.68 -6.09
N GLY A 316 41.63 -107.59 -6.92
CA GLY A 316 41.99 -107.29 -8.32
C GLY A 316 40.78 -107.02 -9.24
N SER A 317 39.63 -107.63 -8.95
CA SER A 317 38.39 -107.39 -9.71
C SER A 317 37.66 -106.11 -9.29
N PHE A 318 38.03 -105.52 -8.15
CA PHE A 318 37.40 -104.31 -7.62
C PHE A 318 37.94 -103.00 -8.25
N SER A 319 39.13 -103.00 -8.86
CA SER A 319 39.68 -101.78 -9.49
C SER A 319 39.00 -101.41 -10.82
N SER A 320 38.32 -102.33 -11.51
CA SER A 320 37.68 -102.04 -12.81
C SER A 320 36.26 -101.50 -12.71
N TYR A 321 35.55 -101.74 -11.60
CA TYR A 321 34.14 -101.31 -11.46
C TYR A 321 33.95 -99.97 -10.72
N CYS A 322 35.02 -99.37 -10.17
CA CYS A 322 34.97 -98.02 -9.59
C CYS A 322 35.16 -96.89 -10.61
N LEU A 323 35.39 -97.18 -11.90
CA LEU A 323 35.61 -96.17 -12.94
C LEU A 323 34.38 -95.86 -13.83
N LEU A 324 33.20 -96.39 -13.53
CA LEU A 324 31.97 -95.99 -14.23
C LEU A 324 30.99 -95.26 -13.30
N SER A 325 30.72 -94.02 -13.69
CA SER A 325 29.62 -93.13 -13.27
C SER A 325 29.86 -92.24 -12.05
N ILE A 326 30.74 -91.25 -12.24
CA ILE A 326 30.46 -89.87 -11.82
C ILE A 326 29.85 -89.17 -13.04
N PRO A 327 28.54 -88.88 -13.07
CA PRO A 327 28.06 -87.77 -13.89
C PRO A 327 28.42 -86.49 -13.14
N ASN A 328 29.29 -85.68 -13.76
CA ASN A 328 29.34 -84.26 -13.48
C ASN A 328 28.00 -83.66 -13.90
N ASP A 329 27.29 -83.06 -12.95
CA ASP A 329 26.53 -81.83 -13.11
C ASP A 329 26.58 -81.06 -11.79
#